data_AF-A0A2V8PU24-F1
#
_entry.id   AF-A0A2V8PU24-F1
#
_cell.length_a   1.000
_cell.length_b   1.000
_cell.length_c   1.000
_cell.angle_alpha   90.00
_cell.angle_beta   90.00
_cell.angle_gamma   90.00
#
_symmetry.space_group_name_H-M   'P 1'
#
loop_
_entity.id
_entity.type
_entity.pdbx_description
1 polymer ?
#
loop_
_entity_poly.entity_id
_entity_poly.type
_entity_poly.pdbx_seq_one_letter_code
_entity_poly.pdbx_strand_id
1 'polypeptide(L)' 'MSAQHQFAICVQNEGYPVSLELWKVYRMLPDRRAAKDQLVRIIDDSGEDYLYDQSWFAPIKLPQAAKEAMLAASG' A
#
# COMPACT_ATOMS: atom_id res chain seq x y z
N MET A 1 -3.05 -8.34 18.54
CA MET A 1 -3.06 -7.00 17.93
C MET A 1 -1.81 -6.87 17.07
N SER A 2 -1.86 -7.37 15.84
CA SER A 2 -0.73 -7.31 14.92
C SER A 2 -0.72 -5.92 14.31
N ALA A 3 0.41 -5.22 14.40
CA ALA A 3 0.62 -3.98 13.65
C ALA A 3 0.35 -4.28 12.17
N GLN A 4 -0.71 -3.67 11.63
CA GLN A 4 -1.04 -3.79 10.21
C GLN A 4 0.17 -3.25 9.45
N HIS A 5 0.74 -4.05 8.55
CA HIS A 5 1.91 -3.66 7.78
C HIS A 5 1.63 -2.33 7.08
N GLN A 6 2.51 -1.34 7.28
CA GLN A 6 2.33 0.02 6.74
C GLN A 6 2.73 0.13 5.27
N PHE A 7 3.39 -0.90 4.74
CA PHE A 7 3.93 -0.91 3.39
C PHE A 7 3.75 -2.28 2.75
N ALA A 8 3.53 -2.29 1.45
CA ALA A 8 3.48 -3.51 0.64
C ALA A 8 4.05 -3.27 -0.76
N ILE A 9 4.42 -4.37 -1.42
CA ILE A 9 4.81 -4.37 -2.82
C ILE A 9 3.57 -4.71 -3.66
N CYS A 10 3.30 -3.93 -4.70
CA CYS A 10 2.29 -4.29 -5.69
C CYS A 10 2.80 -5.49 -6.52
N VAL A 11 2.06 -6.60 -6.51
CA VAL A 11 2.39 -7.82 -7.27
C VAL A 11 1.39 -8.11 -8.39
N GLN A 12 0.27 -7.38 -8.43
CA GLN A 12 -0.74 -7.42 -9.49
C GLN A 12 -1.34 -6.02 -9.68
N ASN A 13 -1.56 -5.62 -10.93
CA ASN A 13 -2.11 -4.30 -11.28
C ASN A 13 -3.10 -4.37 -12.46
N GLU A 14 -3.68 -5.55 -12.71
CA GLU A 14 -4.59 -5.77 -13.83
C GLU A 14 -5.78 -4.79 -13.77
N GLY A 15 -6.03 -4.10 -14.89
CA GLY A 15 -7.06 -3.06 -14.97
C GLY A 15 -6.66 -1.68 -14.41
N TYR A 16 -5.52 -1.56 -13.72
CA TYR A 16 -5.02 -0.32 -13.13
C TYR A 16 -3.52 -0.03 -13.37
N PRO A 17 -2.95 -0.27 -14.57
CA PRO A 17 -1.51 -0.07 -14.80
C PRO A 17 -1.06 1.39 -14.73
N VAL A 18 -1.99 2.35 -14.77
CA VAL A 18 -1.69 3.79 -14.63
C VAL A 18 -1.63 4.21 -13.16
N SER A 19 -2.39 3.54 -12.28
CA SER A 19 -2.42 3.85 -10.84
C SER A 19 -1.44 2.99 -10.04
N LEU A 20 -1.18 1.77 -10.51
CA LEU A 20 -0.35 0.78 -9.82
C LEU A 20 0.80 0.31 -10.72
N GLU A 21 2.02 0.53 -10.26
CA GLU A 21 3.24 0.00 -10.85
C GLU A 21 3.63 -1.32 -10.17
N LEU A 22 3.85 -2.37 -10.96
CA LEU A 22 4.31 -3.65 -10.44
C LEU A 22 5.68 -3.51 -9.76
N TRP A 23 5.85 -4.25 -8.66
CA TRP A 23 7.07 -4.32 -7.84
C TRP A 23 7.43 -3.05 -7.09
N LYS A 24 6.62 -1.99 -7.22
CA LYS A 24 6.76 -0.76 -6.46
C LYS A 24 6.23 -0.92 -5.03
N VAL A 25 6.87 -0.21 -4.10
CA VAL A 25 6.46 -0.17 -2.69
C VAL A 25 5.43 0.93 -2.51
N TYR A 26 4.30 0.56 -1.94
CA TYR A 26 3.17 1.43 -1.63
C TYR A 26 2.94 1.53 -0.13
N ARG A 27 2.37 2.65 0.31
CA ARG A 27 1.92 2.83 1.69
C ARG A 27 0.49 2.29 1.84
N MET A 28 0.29 1.45 2.86
CA MET A 28 -1.01 0.91 3.24
C MET A 28 -1.55 1.66 4.45
N LEU A 29 -2.83 2.01 4.40
CA LEU A 29 -3.56 2.61 5.51
C LEU A 29 -4.41 1.56 6.24
N PRO A 30 -4.39 1.52 7.59
CA PRO A 30 -5.31 0.70 8.36
C PRO A 30 -6.77 1.09 8.09
N ASP A 31 -7.54 0.17 7.51
CA ASP A 31 -8.97 0.35 7.29
C ASP A 31 -9.73 -0.91 7.68
N ARG A 32 -10.34 -0.89 8.86
CA ARG A 32 -11.11 -2.02 9.38
C ARG A 32 -12.40 -2.30 8.62
N ARG A 33 -12.92 -1.32 7.87
CA ARG A 33 -14.13 -1.51 7.07
C ARG A 33 -13.74 -2.22 5.77
N ALA A 34 -12.77 -1.68 5.05
CA ALA A 34 -12.23 -2.28 3.83
C ALA A 34 -11.73 -3.72 4.05
N ALA A 35 -11.05 -3.97 5.19
CA ALA A 35 -10.54 -5.29 5.51
C ALA A 35 -11.63 -6.37 5.65
N LYS A 36 -12.89 -6.01 5.93
CA LYS A 36 -14.01 -6.98 5.96
C LYS A 36 -14.33 -7.52 4.57
N ASP A 37 -14.07 -6.72 3.55
CA ASP A 37 -14.32 -7.02 2.14
C ASP A 37 -13.03 -7.45 1.43
N GLN A 38 -11.97 -7.81 2.17
CA GLN A 38 -10.65 -8.18 1.64
C GLN A 38 -9.98 -7.07 0.84
N LEU A 39 -10.32 -5.81 1.14
CA LEU A 39 -9.74 -4.64 0.50
C LEU A 39 -8.66 -4.00 1.39
N VAL A 40 -7.68 -3.40 0.73
CA VAL A 40 -6.62 -2.57 1.33
C VAL A 40 -6.71 -1.16 0.79
N ARG A 41 -6.50 -0.17 1.67
CA ARG A 41 -6.37 1.23 1.31
C ARG A 41 -4.91 1.57 1.02
N ILE A 42 -4.62 1.95 -0.22
CA ILE A 42 -3.28 2.26 -0.74
C ILE A 42 -3.20 3.74 -1.09
N ILE A 43 -2.12 4.40 -0.68
CA ILE A 43 -1.78 5.75 -1.17
C ILE A 43 -0.93 5.61 -2.42
N ASP A 44 -1.36 6.21 -3.52
CA ASP A 44 -0.58 6.25 -4.78
C ASP A 44 0.36 7.45 -4.85
N ASP A 45 1.00 7.68 -6.00
CA ASP A 45 1.98 8.76 -6.18
C ASP A 45 1.37 10.17 -6.18
N SER A 46 0.05 10.28 -6.33
CA SER A 46 -0.65 11.56 -6.22
C SER A 46 -0.92 11.94 -4.77
N GLY A 47 -0.75 11.01 -3.82
CA GLY A 47 -1.10 11.18 -2.42
C GLY A 47 -2.57 10.87 -2.10
N GLU A 48 -3.36 10.56 -3.13
CA GLU A 48 -4.74 10.09 -2.98
C GLU A 48 -4.77 8.63 -2.52
N ASP A 49 -5.84 8.27 -1.81
CA ASP A 49 -6.01 6.93 -1.27
C ASP A 49 -7.16 6.16 -1.95
N TYR A 50 -6.86 4.94 -2.39
CA TYR A 50 -7.80 4.07 -3.11
C TYR A 50 -7.89 2.69 -2.47
N LEU A 51 -9.02 2.02 -2.69
CA LEU A 51 -9.22 0.63 -2.25
C LEU A 51 -8.91 -0.34 -3.38
N TYR A 52 -8.08 -1.33 -3.07
CA TYR A 52 -7.74 -2.43 -3.97
C TYR A 52 -7.89 -3.77 -3.26
N ASP A 53 -7.92 -4.85 -4.04
CA ASP A 53 -7.89 -6.19 -3.48
C ASP A 53 -6.57 -6.43 -2.72
N GLN A 54 -6.67 -6.93 -1.49
CA GLN A 54 -5.50 -7.18 -0.65
C GLN A 54 -4.51 -8.18 -1.28
N SER A 55 -4.98 -9.10 -2.12
CA SER A 55 -4.15 -10.13 -2.76
C SER A 55 -3.17 -9.55 -3.78
N TRP A 56 -3.41 -8.33 -4.25
CA TRP A 56 -2.52 -7.62 -5.18
C TRP A 56 -1.28 -7.06 -4.49
N PHE A 57 -1.20 -7.16 -3.17
CA PHE A 57 -0.16 -6.52 -2.37
C PHE A 57 0.51 -7.53 -1.44
N ALA A 58 1.83 -7.62 -1.53
CA ALA A 58 2.65 -8.41 -0.63
C ALA A 58 3.16 -7.53 0.53
N PRO A 59 2.73 -7.75 1.79
CA PRO A 59 3.16 -6.92 2.92
C PRO A 59 4.66 -7.03 3.19
N ILE A 60 5.31 -5.89 3.48
CA ILE A 60 6.74 -5.85 3.79
C ILE A 60 7.05 -5.04 5.05
N LYS A 61 8.23 -5.29 5.63
CA LYS A 61 8.83 -4.43 6.64
C LYS A 61 10.00 -3.71 6.01
N LEU A 62 9.95 -2.38 6.02
CA LEU A 62 11.06 -1.55 5.56
C LEU A 62 12.07 -1.33 6.70
N PRO A 63 13.37 -1.24 6.39
CA PRO A 63 14.35 -0.64 7.30
C PRO A 63 13.91 0.76 7.71
N GLN A 64 14.26 1.18 8.93
CA GLN A 64 13.83 2.47 9.50
C GLN A 64 14.13 3.65 8.58
N ALA A 65 15.34 3.72 8.01
CA ALA A 65 15.73 4.79 7.10
C ALA A 65 14.85 4.87 5.84
N ALA A 66 14.49 3.73 5.24
CA ALA A 66 13.61 3.70 4.07
C ALA A 66 12.18 4.12 4.44
N LYS A 67 11.68 3.68 5.61
CA LYS A 67 10.38 4.10 6.13
C LYS A 67 10.31 5.62 6.32
N GLU A 68 11.34 6.22 6.93
CA GLU A 68 11.41 7.67 7.15
C GLU A 68 11.45 8.44 5.83
N ALA A 69 12.29 8.01 4.88
CA ALA A 69 12.39 8.62 3.56
C ALA A 69 11.05 8.57 2.81
N MET A 70 10.36 7.42 2.82
CA MET A 70 9.04 7.29 2.18
C MET A 70 7.98 8.17 2.84
N LEU A 71 7.94 8.24 4.18
CA LEU A 71 6.97 9.07 4.89
C LEU A 71 7.21 10.57 4.68
N ALA A 72 8.46 10.99 4.47
CA ALA A 72 8.80 12.38 4.17
C ALA A 72 8.45 12.79 2.72
N ALA A 73 8.48 11.85 1.77
CA ALA A 73 8.16 12.12 0.36
C ALA A 73 6.65 12.19 0.08
N SER A 74 5.82 11.61 0.94
CA SER A 74 4.35 11.60 0.81
C SER A 74 3.65 12.77 1.52
N GLY A 75 4.34 13.90 1.71
CA GLY A 75 3.88 15.07 2.46
C GLY A 75 4.04 16.39 1.71
#